data_AF-V4RBW5-F1
#
_entry.id   AF-V4RBW5-F1
#
_cell.length_a   1.000
_cell.length_b   1.000
_cell.length_c   1.000
_cell.angle_alpha   90.00
_cell.angle_beta   90.00
_cell.angle_gamma   90.00
#
_symmetry.space_group_name_H-M   'P 1'
#
loop_
_entity.id
_entity.type
_entity.pdbx_description
1 polymer ?
#
loop_
_entity_poly.entity_id
_entity_poly.type
_entity_poly.pdbx_seq_one_letter_code
_entity_poly.pdbx_strand_id
1 'polypeptide(L)'
;MTTTIDTTLTFDDWRDAYRPIRNALRPAAPFDGLMFETFGPELDAVAAADPACVWTIVEGEDESLWLLSGCHFVNRLGYCITEHPWSGIDQLEIRLD
;
A
#
# COMPACT_ATOMS: atom_id res chain seq x y z
N MET A 1 -17.13 -10.65 -6.21
CA MET A 1 -16.39 -10.14 -5.05
C MET A 1 -16.88 -8.73 -4.83
N THR A 2 -17.34 -8.42 -3.62
CA THR A 2 -17.92 -7.11 -3.32
C THR A 2 -16.80 -6.30 -2.70
N THR A 3 -16.25 -5.34 -3.43
CA THR A 3 -15.32 -4.37 -2.83
C THR A 3 -16.10 -3.53 -1.82
N THR A 4 -15.65 -3.49 -0.57
CA THR A 4 -16.21 -2.57 0.42
C THR A 4 -15.40 -1.28 0.36
N ILE A 5 -15.95 -0.25 -0.27
CA ILE A 5 -15.36 1.10 -0.26
C ILE A 5 -15.75 1.75 1.06
N ASP A 6 -14.82 1.82 2.01
CA ASP A 6 -15.00 2.61 3.23
C ASP A 6 -14.52 4.04 2.98
N THR A 7 -15.46 4.92 2.64
CA THR A 7 -15.20 6.33 2.35
C THR A 7 -14.84 7.17 3.59
N THR A 8 -14.74 6.56 4.77
CA THR A 8 -14.40 7.27 6.02
C THR A 8 -12.96 7.06 6.49
N LEU A 9 -12.27 6.04 5.99
CA LEU A 9 -10.89 5.76 6.39
C LEU A 9 -9.92 6.61 5.57
N THR A 10 -9.13 7.44 6.25
CA THR A 10 -8.12 8.30 5.61
C THR A 10 -6.74 7.63 5.56
N PHE A 11 -5.81 8.20 4.79
CA PHE A 11 -4.42 7.75 4.79
C PHE A 11 -3.76 7.89 6.17
N ASP A 12 -4.10 8.91 6.94
CA ASP A 12 -3.59 9.08 8.30
C ASP A 12 -4.14 8.02 9.26
N ASP A 13 -5.44 7.69 9.17
CA ASP A 13 -6.01 6.59 9.96
C ASP A 13 -5.33 5.25 9.63
N TRP A 14 -5.01 5.03 8.35
CA TRP A 14 -4.24 3.86 7.93
C TRP A 14 -2.81 3.87 8.49
N ARG A 15 -2.13 5.03 8.50
CA ARG A 15 -0.80 5.14 9.11
C ARG A 15 -0.82 4.80 10.60
N ASP A 16 -1.83 5.29 11.32
CA ASP A 16 -2.00 5.02 12.74
C ASP A 16 -2.31 3.55 13.02
N ALA A 17 -3.18 2.94 12.21
CA ALA A 17 -3.63 1.56 12.38
C ALA A 17 -2.57 0.53 11.99
N TYR A 18 -1.87 0.74 10.86
CA TYR A 18 -1.00 -0.28 10.26
C TYR A 18 0.50 -0.02 10.41
N ARG A 19 0.89 1.21 10.75
CA ARG A 19 2.28 1.61 10.99
C ARG A 19 3.20 1.22 9.83
N PRO A 20 3.15 1.94 8.71
CA PRO A 20 3.97 1.62 7.56
C PRO A 20 5.46 1.78 7.85
N ILE A 21 6.25 0.85 7.31
CA ILE A 21 7.69 0.81 7.48
C ILE A 21 8.34 1.68 6.41
N ARG A 22 9.32 2.49 6.82
CA ARG A 22 10.12 3.29 5.88
C ARG A 22 10.97 2.39 4.99
N ASN A 23 11.02 2.73 3.71
CA ASN A 23 11.91 2.10 2.75
C ASN A 23 13.38 2.43 3.09
N ALA A 24 14.07 1.47 3.70
CA ALA A 24 15.46 1.60 4.09
C ALA A 24 16.43 1.66 2.90
N LEU A 25 16.02 1.15 1.73
CA LEU A 25 16.83 1.15 0.51
C LEU A 25 16.79 2.51 -0.19
N ARG A 26 15.69 3.26 -0.01
CA ARG A 26 15.49 4.59 -0.57
C ARG A 26 14.80 5.53 0.43
N PRO A 27 15.57 6.21 1.30
CA PRO A 27 15.00 7.12 2.30
C PRO A 27 14.18 8.29 1.73
N ALA A 28 14.46 8.69 0.49
CA ALA A 28 13.75 9.74 -0.23
C ALA A 28 12.70 9.17 -1.22
N ALA A 29 12.18 7.97 -0.97
CA ALA A 29 11.09 7.41 -1.75
C ALA A 29 9.81 8.26 -1.60
N PRO A 30 8.86 8.17 -2.55
CA PRO A 30 7.55 8.80 -2.42
C PRO A 30 6.82 8.42 -1.12
N PHE A 31 5.78 9.19 -0.78
CA PHE A 31 4.98 9.03 0.44
C PHE A 31 5.83 9.06 1.71
N ASP A 32 6.58 10.15 1.92
CA ASP A 32 7.49 10.30 3.08
C ASP A 32 8.51 9.16 3.25
N GLY A 33 8.94 8.53 2.16
CA GLY A 33 9.88 7.40 2.20
C GLY A 33 9.22 6.06 2.54
N LEU A 34 7.91 5.92 2.35
CA LEU A 34 7.17 4.68 2.63
C LEU A 34 7.03 3.77 1.41
N MET A 35 7.15 4.30 0.19
CA MET A 35 6.93 3.52 -1.03
C MET A 35 8.13 2.64 -1.39
N PHE A 36 7.84 1.39 -1.76
CA PHE A 36 8.75 0.43 -2.37
C PHE A 36 8.44 0.28 -3.87
N GLU A 37 9.49 0.26 -4.69
CA GLU A 37 9.41 0.12 -6.14
C GLU A 37 8.94 -1.27 -6.60
N THR A 38 8.52 -1.34 -7.85
CA THR A 38 7.88 -2.52 -8.45
C THR A 38 8.88 -3.50 -9.10
N PHE A 39 10.18 -3.29 -8.86
CA PHE A 39 11.29 -4.05 -9.41
C PHE A 39 12.53 -4.02 -8.49
N GLY A 40 13.48 -4.90 -8.79
CA GLY A 40 14.78 -4.91 -8.13
C GLY A 40 14.73 -5.22 -6.63
N PRO A 41 15.72 -4.76 -5.85
CA PRO A 41 15.85 -5.09 -4.43
C PRO A 41 14.66 -4.65 -3.56
N GLU A 42 13.93 -3.61 -3.97
CA GLU A 42 12.74 -3.16 -3.26
C GLU A 42 11.57 -4.12 -3.45
N LEU A 43 11.39 -4.66 -4.68
CA LEU A 43 10.41 -5.72 -4.92
C LEU A 43 10.77 -7.02 -4.19
N ASP A 44 12.07 -7.34 -4.07
CA ASP A 44 12.52 -8.50 -3.29
C ASP A 44 12.13 -8.35 -1.81
N ALA A 45 12.23 -7.14 -1.25
CA ALA A 45 11.78 -6.84 0.11
C ALA A 45 10.24 -6.99 0.26
N VAL A 46 9.47 -6.53 -0.73
CA VAL A 46 8.01 -6.72 -0.77
C VAL A 46 7.65 -8.21 -0.86
N ALA A 47 8.36 -8.98 -1.68
CA ALA A 47 8.13 -10.41 -1.85
C ALA A 47 8.50 -11.23 -0.59
N ALA A 48 9.40 -10.72 0.25
CA ALA A 48 9.79 -11.34 1.51
C ALA A 48 8.87 -10.97 2.68
N ALA A 49 8.05 -9.92 2.56
CA ALA A 49 7.10 -9.50 3.58
C ALA A 49 5.90 -10.46 3.69
N ASP A 50 5.21 -10.42 4.83
CA ASP A 50 3.90 -11.07 4.94
C ASP A 50 2.94 -10.45 3.91
N PRO A 51 2.30 -11.22 3.01
CA PRO A 51 1.35 -10.69 2.04
C PRO A 51 0.21 -9.89 2.65
N ALA A 52 -0.19 -10.19 3.90
CA ALA A 52 -1.22 -9.44 4.63
C ALA A 52 -0.72 -8.05 5.09
N CYS A 53 0.59 -7.84 5.15
CA CYS A 53 1.22 -6.56 5.47
C CYS A 53 1.58 -5.74 4.22
N VAL A 54 1.34 -6.27 3.01
CA VAL A 54 1.61 -5.56 1.75
C VAL A 54 0.36 -4.81 1.29
N TRP A 55 0.56 -3.56 0.91
CA TRP A 55 -0.44 -2.70 0.31
C TRP A 55 0.07 -2.20 -1.03
N THR A 56 -0.80 -2.07 -2.03
CA THR A 56 -0.41 -1.62 -3.37
C THR A 56 -0.95 -0.23 -3.64
N ILE A 57 -0.09 0.64 -4.16
CA ILE A 57 -0.46 1.95 -4.64
C ILE A 57 -0.81 1.82 -6.12
N VAL A 58 -1.99 2.30 -6.51
CA VAL A 58 -2.48 2.28 -7.88
C VAL A 58 -2.92 3.67 -8.33
N GLU A 59 -2.89 3.90 -9.64
CA GLU A 59 -3.48 5.07 -10.26
C GLU A 59 -4.89 4.73 -10.77
N GLY A 60 -5.89 5.48 -10.32
CA GLY A 60 -7.27 5.39 -10.74
C GLY A 60 -7.60 6.36 -11.89
N GLU A 61 -8.89 6.62 -12.07
CA GLU A 61 -9.35 7.65 -13.02
C GLU A 61 -8.94 9.05 -12.56
N ASP A 62 -8.79 9.97 -13.51
CA ASP A 62 -8.44 11.39 -13.27
C ASP A 62 -7.20 11.60 -12.38
N GLU A 63 -6.15 10.78 -12.58
CA GLU A 63 -4.87 10.84 -11.84
C GLU A 63 -5.05 10.65 -10.31
N SER A 64 -6.18 10.08 -9.88
CA SER A 64 -6.41 9.77 -8.46
C SER A 64 -5.53 8.63 -7.99
N LEU A 65 -4.95 8.76 -6.79
CA LEU A 65 -4.11 7.72 -6.21
C LEU A 65 -4.91 6.94 -5.16
N TRP A 66 -4.72 5.62 -5.15
CA TRP A 66 -5.40 4.73 -4.23
C TRP A 66 -4.42 3.75 -3.60
N LEU A 67 -4.66 3.43 -2.33
CA LEU A 67 -3.96 2.40 -1.59
C LEU A 67 -4.90 1.21 -1.38
N LEU A 68 -4.53 0.07 -1.94
CA LEU A 68 -5.32 -1.16 -1.89
C LEU A 68 -4.67 -2.17 -0.94
N SER A 69 -5.46 -2.81 -0.10
CA SER A 69 -4.97 -3.95 0.69
C SER A 69 -4.55 -5.10 -0.22
N GLY A 70 -3.39 -5.70 0.06
CA GLY A 70 -2.84 -6.84 -0.67
C GLY A 70 -1.80 -6.46 -1.71
N CYS A 71 -1.13 -7.50 -2.24
CA CYS A 71 -0.11 -7.39 -3.27
C CYS A 71 -0.72 -7.59 -4.66
N HIS A 72 -0.90 -6.49 -5.39
CA HIS A 72 -1.46 -6.47 -6.74
C HIS A 72 -0.35 -6.33 -7.79
N PHE A 73 -0.58 -6.91 -8.97
CA PHE A 73 0.41 -6.94 -10.06
C PHE A 73 0.00 -6.14 -11.30
N VAL A 74 -1.25 -5.69 -11.39
CA VAL A 74 -1.77 -4.92 -12.52
C VAL A 74 -1.99 -3.48 -12.08
N ASN A 75 -1.64 -2.52 -12.95
CA ASN A 75 -1.84 -1.08 -12.74
C ASN A 75 -1.28 -0.54 -11.40
N ARG A 76 -0.09 -0.99 -11.02
CA ARG A 76 0.57 -0.63 -9.76
C ARG A 76 1.67 0.41 -9.98
N LEU A 77 1.74 1.39 -9.09
CA LEU A 77 2.81 2.38 -9.01
C LEU A 77 3.91 1.97 -8.03
N GLY A 78 3.54 1.26 -6.96
CA GLY A 78 4.46 0.85 -5.90
C GLY A 78 3.73 0.11 -4.79
N TYR A 79 4.46 -0.18 -3.71
CA TYR A 79 3.94 -0.89 -2.56
C TYR A 79 4.26 -0.17 -1.25
N CYS A 80 3.48 -0.43 -0.21
CA CYS A 80 3.83 -0.15 1.17
C CYS A 80 3.90 -1.47 1.96
N ILE A 81 4.77 -1.52 2.96
CA ILE A 81 4.87 -2.63 3.91
C ILE A 81 4.49 -2.09 5.30
N THR A 82 3.69 -2.85 6.05
CA THR A 82 3.13 -2.44 7.35
C THR A 82 3.55 -3.36 8.49
N GLU A 83 3.59 -2.84 9.72
CA GLU A 83 3.88 -3.67 10.91
C GLU A 83 2.70 -4.56 11.29
N HIS A 84 1.48 -4.11 11.04
CA HIS A 84 0.26 -4.84 11.37
C HIS A 84 -0.42 -5.35 10.09
N PRO A 85 -0.90 -6.61 10.06
CA PRO A 85 -1.53 -7.17 8.87
C PRO A 85 -2.96 -6.67 8.68
N TRP A 86 -3.39 -6.56 7.42
CA TRP A 86 -4.80 -6.52 7.07
C TRP A 86 -5.41 -7.92 7.20
N SER A 87 -6.53 -8.03 7.92
CA SER A 87 -7.23 -9.30 8.14
C SER A 87 -8.67 -9.32 7.62
N GLY A 88 -9.06 -8.33 6.81
CA GLY A 88 -10.41 -8.29 6.23
C GLY A 88 -10.57 -9.31 5.10
N ILE A 89 -11.83 -9.68 4.85
CA ILE A 89 -12.19 -10.65 3.81
C ILE A 89 -12.23 -9.97 2.43
N ASP A 90 -12.75 -8.74 2.39
CA ASP A 90 -12.80 -7.93 1.18
C ASP A 90 -11.57 -7.03 1.08
N GLN A 91 -11.31 -6.56 -0.14
CA GLN A 91 -10.29 -5.55 -0.39
C GLN A 91 -10.72 -4.21 0.23
N LEU A 92 -9.81 -3.61 0.99
CA LEU A 92 -9.93 -2.24 1.44
C LEU A 92 -9.24 -1.32 0.43
N GLU A 93 -9.91 -0.23 0.06
CA GLU A 93 -9.41 0.79 -0.85
C GLU A 93 -9.46 2.15 -0.16
N ILE A 94 -8.34 2.85 -0.12
CA ILE A 94 -8.18 4.15 0.54
C ILE A 94 -7.73 5.17 -0.50
N ARG A 95 -8.47 6.27 -0.63
CA ARG A 95 -8.07 7.36 -1.50
C ARG A 95 -6.90 8.13 -0.89
N LEU A 96 -5.90 8.42 -1.70
CA LEU A 96 -4.73 9.20 -1.33
C LEU A 96 -4.94 10.63 -1.85
N ASP A 97 -5.29 11.54 -0.94
CA ASP A 97 -5.59 12.96 -1.20
C ASP A 97 -4.35 13.85 -1.01
#